data_AF-A0A929DDC0-F1
#
_entry.id   AF-A0A929DDC0-F1
#
_cell.length_a   1.000
_cell.length_b   1.000
_cell.length_c   1.000
_cell.angle_alpha   90.00
_cell.angle_beta   90.00
_cell.angle_gamma   90.00
#
_symmetry.space_group_name_H-M   'P 1'
#
loop_
_entity.id
_entity.type
_entity.pdbx_description
1 polymer ?
#
loop_
_entity_poly.entity_id
_entity_poly.type
_entity_poly.pdbx_seq_one_letter_code
_entity_poly.pdbx_strand_id
1 'polypeptide(L)'
;MERRKFLTGSAVTASGLLMGINGCGTKEEKRVLTDTSVAKIDKLAGQTPEQLLEQYRYYLFDDFLPFMDKYVIDHKYGGFMCNTDREGTNITQKKTAWYEGRGIWVYSFLYNKLKKDPKYLEIAGKSVEFVLKNEPTGNSLWPETFSREGKPLDKASAIYGDLFIASGLCEYSKASGEDKYWDKAKEILIKCVKIYNKSDYGYIQDIEH
;
A
#
# COMPACT_ATOMS: atom_id res chain seq x y z
N MET A 1 -16.41 -13.51 17.84
CA MET A 1 -16.78 -14.15 16.55
C MET A 1 -15.48 -14.40 15.78
N GLU A 2 -15.03 -15.66 15.72
CA GLU A 2 -13.73 -16.05 15.15
C GLU A 2 -13.68 -15.78 13.62
N ARG A 3 -13.01 -14.70 13.20
CA ARG A 3 -12.88 -14.26 11.80
C ARG A 3 -12.07 -15.21 10.90
N ARG A 4 -11.56 -16.32 11.46
CA ARG A 4 -10.70 -17.31 10.78
C ARG A 4 -11.46 -18.39 10.00
N LYS A 5 -12.80 -18.45 10.10
CA LYS A 5 -13.61 -19.45 9.39
C LYS A 5 -13.69 -19.26 7.87
N PHE A 6 -13.29 -18.10 7.34
CA PHE A 6 -13.33 -17.86 5.89
C PHE A 6 -12.22 -18.60 5.12
N LEU A 7 -11.11 -18.95 5.79
CA LEU A 7 -9.99 -19.66 5.14
C LEU A 7 -10.07 -21.19 5.26
N THR A 8 -11.01 -21.72 6.04
CA THR A 8 -11.20 -23.16 6.25
C THR A 8 -12.45 -23.72 5.55
N GLY A 9 -13.27 -22.87 4.91
CA GLY A 9 -14.54 -23.23 4.28
C GLY A 9 -14.47 -23.78 2.85
N SER A 10 -13.29 -23.89 2.23
CA SER A 10 -13.16 -24.38 0.84
C SER A 10 -12.70 -25.83 0.72
N ALA A 11 -12.59 -26.56 1.83
CA ALA A 11 -12.28 -27.98 1.84
C ALA A 11 -13.49 -28.75 2.39
N VAL A 12 -14.42 -29.12 1.50
CA VAL A 12 -15.28 -30.32 1.50
C VAL A 12 -16.44 -30.07 0.52
N THR A 13 -16.26 -30.50 -0.72
CA THR A 13 -17.31 -31.09 -1.58
C THR A 13 -16.62 -31.95 -2.65
N ALA A 14 -15.87 -32.96 -2.19
CA ALA A 14 -15.42 -34.05 -3.04
C ALA A 14 -15.85 -35.36 -2.38
N SER A 15 -17.13 -35.68 -2.51
CA SER A 15 -17.66 -37.01 -2.19
C SER A 15 -18.88 -37.24 -3.07
N GLY A 16 -18.61 -37.87 -4.20
CA GLY A 16 -19.60 -38.27 -5.19
C GLY A 16 -19.01 -39.33 -6.12
N LEU A 17 -19.05 -40.58 -5.65
CA LEU A 17 -19.05 -41.85 -6.40
C LEU A 17 -17.72 -42.35 -7.01
N LEU A 18 -17.09 -43.28 -6.29
CA LEU A 18 -16.29 -44.37 -6.84
C LEU A 18 -17.15 -45.64 -6.80
N MET A 19 -17.57 -46.16 -7.96
CA MET A 19 -17.70 -47.60 -8.26
C MET A 19 -18.16 -47.78 -9.71
N GLY A 20 -17.39 -48.53 -10.52
CA GLY A 20 -17.81 -48.96 -11.85
C GLY A 20 -16.65 -49.16 -12.83
N ILE A 21 -15.94 -50.26 -12.72
CA ILE A 21 -15.11 -50.83 -13.78
C ILE A 21 -16.03 -51.42 -14.85
N ASN A 22 -16.00 -50.90 -16.08
CA ASN A 22 -16.05 -51.67 -17.33
C ASN A 22 -15.92 -50.73 -18.54
N GLY A 23 -15.11 -51.15 -19.50
CA GLY A 23 -14.58 -50.30 -20.56
C GLY A 23 -15.61 -49.80 -21.58
N CYS A 24 -15.30 -48.64 -22.15
CA CYS A 24 -15.50 -48.35 -23.58
C CYS A 24 -14.70 -47.08 -23.87
N GLY A 25 -13.86 -47.12 -24.91
CA GLY A 25 -12.95 -46.03 -25.24
C GLY A 25 -13.67 -44.71 -25.51
N THR A 26 -13.20 -43.65 -24.87
CA THR A 26 -13.53 -42.27 -25.23
C THR A 26 -12.24 -41.50 -25.42
N LYS A 27 -12.10 -40.93 -26.62
CA LYS A 27 -10.99 -40.10 -27.08
C LYS A 27 -10.63 -39.04 -26.03
N GLU A 28 -9.34 -38.88 -25.76
CA GLU A 28 -8.82 -37.68 -25.11
C GLU A 28 -9.16 -36.47 -25.99
N GLU A 29 -10.21 -35.73 -25.64
CA GLU A 29 -10.36 -34.36 -26.10
C GLU A 29 -9.27 -33.53 -25.43
N LYS A 30 -8.15 -33.36 -26.14
CA LYS A 30 -7.25 -32.23 -25.89
C LYS A 30 -8.09 -30.97 -25.96
N ARG A 31 -8.41 -30.39 -24.80
CA ARG A 31 -8.88 -29.01 -24.71
C ARG A 31 -7.76 -28.13 -25.23
N VAL A 32 -7.79 -27.87 -26.53
CA VAL A 32 -6.99 -26.81 -27.15
C VAL A 32 -7.45 -25.54 -26.44
N LEU A 33 -6.58 -24.99 -25.62
CA LEU A 33 -6.69 -23.60 -25.18
C LEU A 33 -6.59 -22.80 -26.48
N THR A 34 -7.76 -22.50 -27.06
CA THR A 34 -7.86 -21.58 -28.19
C THR A 34 -7.18 -20.30 -27.75
N ASP A 35 -6.16 -19.93 -28.51
CA ASP A 35 -5.47 -18.65 -28.48
C ASP A 35 -6.52 -17.54 -28.30
N THR A 36 -6.71 -17.10 -27.05
CA THR A 36 -7.50 -15.91 -26.77
C THR A 36 -6.61 -14.76 -27.18
N SER A 37 -6.57 -14.49 -28.49
CA SER A 37 -6.00 -13.26 -29.01
C SER A 37 -6.70 -12.13 -28.26
N VAL A 38 -6.00 -11.54 -27.28
CA VAL A 38 -6.54 -10.42 -26.51
C VAL A 38 -6.87 -9.37 -27.55
N ALA A 39 -8.16 -9.08 -27.72
CA ALA A 39 -8.60 -8.12 -28.72
C ALA A 39 -7.79 -6.83 -28.55
N LYS A 40 -7.09 -6.42 -29.60
CA LYS A 40 -6.23 -5.24 -29.57
C LYS A 40 -7.15 -4.02 -29.35
N ILE A 41 -6.99 -3.36 -28.22
CA ILE A 41 -7.75 -2.14 -27.93
C ILE A 41 -7.12 -1.01 -28.72
N ASP A 42 -7.70 -0.67 -29.88
CA ASP A 42 -7.17 0.40 -30.73
C ASP A 42 -7.47 1.79 -30.16
N LYS A 43 -8.61 1.95 -29.46
CA LYS A 43 -8.99 3.19 -28.78
C LYS A 43 -9.75 2.93 -27.48
N LEU A 44 -9.51 3.77 -26.48
CA LEU A 44 -10.27 3.84 -25.22
C LEU A 44 -10.69 5.29 -25.00
N ALA A 45 -11.99 5.51 -24.76
CA ALA A 45 -12.58 6.85 -24.61
C ALA A 45 -12.23 7.84 -25.76
N GLY A 46 -12.03 7.32 -26.97
CA GLY A 46 -11.71 8.13 -28.16
C GLY A 46 -10.22 8.36 -28.42
N GLN A 47 -9.33 7.90 -27.54
CA GLN A 47 -7.87 8.07 -27.66
C GLN A 47 -7.17 6.73 -27.89
N THR A 48 -6.04 6.72 -28.60
CA THR A 48 -5.20 5.50 -28.72
C THR A 48 -4.45 5.23 -27.41
N PRO A 49 -4.00 3.99 -27.15
CA PRO A 49 -3.14 3.68 -26.00
C PRO A 49 -1.90 4.59 -25.89
N GLU A 50 -1.28 4.98 -27.01
CA GLU A 50 -0.11 5.86 -27.04
C GLU A 50 -0.47 7.29 -26.62
N GLN A 51 -1.63 7.80 -27.06
CA GLN A 51 -2.12 9.12 -26.65
C GLN A 51 -2.45 9.16 -25.16
N LEU A 52 -3.09 8.10 -24.64
CA LEU A 52 -3.37 7.98 -23.21
C LEU A 52 -2.08 7.88 -22.39
N LEU A 53 -1.10 7.11 -22.87
CA LEU A 53 0.20 7.00 -22.22
C LEU A 53 0.88 8.37 -22.12
N GLU A 54 0.92 9.14 -23.20
CA GLU A 54 1.53 10.47 -23.19
C GLU A 54 0.81 11.41 -22.23
N GLN A 55 -0.53 11.38 -22.22
CA GLN A 55 -1.34 12.17 -21.31
C GLN A 55 -1.08 11.82 -19.83
N TYR A 56 -1.02 10.54 -19.47
CA TYR A 56 -0.73 10.13 -18.09
C TYR A 56 0.71 10.41 -17.68
N ARG A 57 1.66 10.35 -18.63
CA ARG A 57 3.05 10.78 -18.37
C ARG A 57 3.10 12.26 -18.04
N TYR A 58 2.42 13.10 -18.83
CA TYR A 58 2.29 14.53 -18.55
C TYR A 58 1.68 14.78 -17.17
N TYR A 59 0.54 14.17 -16.85
CA TYR A 59 -0.10 14.36 -15.55
C TYR A 59 0.77 13.90 -14.38
N LEU A 60 1.57 12.84 -14.55
CA LEU A 60 2.46 12.38 -13.50
C LEU A 60 3.69 13.28 -13.34
N PHE A 61 4.45 13.50 -14.42
CA PHE A 61 5.79 14.09 -14.35
C PHE A 61 5.80 15.61 -14.46
N ASP A 62 4.84 16.19 -15.16
CA ASP A 62 4.81 17.63 -15.45
C ASP A 62 3.76 18.39 -14.63
N ASP A 63 2.82 17.68 -13.99
CA ASP A 63 1.76 18.28 -13.16
C ASP A 63 1.84 17.79 -11.69
N PHE A 64 1.52 16.51 -11.45
CA PHE A 64 1.37 15.97 -10.10
C PHE A 64 2.67 15.96 -9.28
N LEU A 65 3.77 15.39 -9.80
CA LEU A 65 5.02 15.33 -9.03
C LEU A 65 5.63 16.72 -8.75
N PRO A 66 5.65 17.67 -9.70
CA PRO A 66 6.04 19.05 -9.42
C PRO A 66 5.17 19.72 -8.35
N PHE A 67 3.85 19.53 -8.38
CA PHE A 67 2.95 20.03 -7.34
C PHE A 67 3.29 19.43 -5.97
N MET A 68 3.44 18.10 -5.90
CA MET A 68 3.78 17.38 -4.67
C MET A 68 5.11 17.88 -4.09
N ASP A 69 6.14 18.02 -4.93
CA ASP A 69 7.46 18.48 -4.53
C ASP A 69 7.46 19.90 -3.97
N LYS A 70 6.65 20.78 -4.56
CA LYS A 70 6.59 22.20 -4.18
C LYS A 70 5.75 22.45 -2.94
N TYR A 71 4.62 21.76 -2.79
CA TYR A 71 3.60 22.14 -1.80
C TYR A 71 3.34 21.09 -0.71
N VAL A 72 3.51 19.81 -1.02
CA VAL A 72 3.15 18.71 -0.12
C VAL A 72 4.36 18.14 0.62
N ILE A 73 5.49 17.96 -0.07
CA ILE A 73 6.69 17.38 0.52
C ILE A 73 7.35 18.38 1.47
N ASP A 74 7.52 17.98 2.74
CA ASP A 74 8.24 18.78 3.71
C ASP A 74 9.74 18.46 3.66
N HIS A 75 10.47 19.14 2.79
CA HIS A 75 11.91 18.95 2.63
C HIS A 75 12.73 19.25 3.90
N LYS A 76 12.17 20.01 4.85
CA LYS A 76 12.82 20.41 6.10
C LYS A 76 12.75 19.32 7.18
N TYR A 77 11.56 18.78 7.44
CA TYR A 77 11.35 17.80 8.51
C TYR A 77 11.06 16.38 8.02
N GLY A 78 10.98 16.17 6.70
CA GLY A 78 10.54 14.91 6.09
C GLY A 78 9.03 14.74 6.14
N GLY A 79 8.51 13.86 5.28
CA GLY A 79 7.08 13.53 5.23
C GLY A 79 6.21 14.48 4.38
N PHE A 80 4.89 14.35 4.51
CA PHE A 80 3.92 14.85 3.54
C PHE A 80 2.76 15.61 4.21
N MET A 81 2.63 16.90 3.90
CA MET A 81 1.55 17.77 4.38
C MET A 81 0.33 17.70 3.45
N CYS A 82 -0.28 16.52 3.30
CA CYS A 82 -1.31 16.27 2.26
C CYS A 82 -2.62 17.07 2.39
N ASN A 83 -2.82 17.86 3.44
CA ASN A 83 -3.95 18.78 3.57
C ASN A 83 -3.62 20.11 2.87
N THR A 84 -3.34 20.02 1.57
CA THR A 84 -3.01 21.13 0.68
C THR A 84 -4.18 21.36 -0.28
N ASP A 85 -4.59 22.62 -0.46
CA ASP A 85 -5.59 22.98 -1.47
C ASP A 85 -5.00 23.00 -2.89
N ARG A 86 -5.84 23.32 -3.89
CA ARG A 86 -5.45 23.31 -5.31
C ARG A 86 -4.38 24.37 -5.62
N GLU A 87 -4.38 25.47 -4.89
CA GLU A 87 -3.46 26.59 -5.06
C GLU A 87 -2.10 26.34 -4.36
N GLY A 88 -1.99 25.24 -3.60
CA GLY A 88 -0.77 24.86 -2.89
C GLY A 88 -0.71 25.39 -1.45
N THR A 89 -1.81 25.90 -0.92
CA THR A 89 -1.90 26.38 0.47
C THR A 89 -2.11 25.19 1.40
N ASN A 90 -1.24 25.05 2.40
CA ASN A 90 -1.41 24.05 3.44
C ASN A 90 -2.45 24.50 4.47
N ILE A 91 -3.63 23.88 4.43
CA ILE A 91 -4.74 24.10 5.38
C ILE A 91 -4.29 23.73 6.79
N THR A 92 -3.47 22.68 6.90
CA THR A 92 -2.77 22.32 8.14
C THR A 92 -1.41 21.74 7.84
N GLN A 93 -0.46 21.94 8.76
CA GLN A 93 0.89 21.37 8.68
C GLN A 93 1.00 20.00 9.39
N LYS A 94 -0.12 19.45 9.84
CA LYS A 94 -0.17 18.11 10.43
C LYS A 94 0.14 17.05 9.36
N LYS A 95 0.84 16.01 9.79
CA LYS A 95 1.16 14.83 8.96
C LYS A 95 0.37 13.64 9.48
N THR A 96 -0.06 12.76 8.59
CA THR A 96 -0.88 11.60 8.98
C THR A 96 -0.17 10.31 8.62
N ALA A 97 -0.08 9.34 9.53
CA ALA A 97 0.66 8.09 9.37
C ALA A 97 0.33 7.34 8.07
N TRP A 98 -0.94 7.31 7.68
CA TRP A 98 -1.38 6.65 6.45
C TRP A 98 -0.90 7.35 5.16
N TYR A 99 -0.63 8.66 5.19
CA TYR A 99 -0.12 9.43 4.06
C TYR A 99 1.39 9.30 4.01
N GLU A 100 2.06 9.28 5.17
CA GLU A 100 3.48 8.96 5.27
C GLU A 100 3.77 7.59 4.64
N GLY A 101 3.07 6.53 5.08
CA GLY A 101 3.26 5.19 4.53
C GLY A 101 3.05 5.10 3.02
N ARG A 102 2.00 5.74 2.50
CA ARG A 102 1.73 5.81 1.05
C ARG A 102 2.79 6.62 0.30
N GLY A 103 3.23 7.75 0.86
CA GLY A 103 4.27 8.58 0.25
C GLY A 103 5.60 7.84 0.18
N ILE A 104 6.00 7.16 1.26
CA ILE A 104 7.18 6.26 1.26
C ILE A 104 7.06 5.24 0.11
N TRP A 105 5.90 4.58 0.00
CA TRP A 105 5.68 3.60 -1.07
C TRP A 105 5.79 4.22 -2.46
N VAL A 106 5.10 5.34 -2.72
CA VAL A 106 5.07 6.01 -4.03
C VAL A 106 6.47 6.42 -4.46
N TYR A 107 7.22 7.11 -3.61
CA TYR A 107 8.54 7.60 -3.97
C TYR A 107 9.58 6.46 -4.09
N SER A 108 9.44 5.39 -3.29
CA SER A 108 10.24 4.18 -3.47
C SER A 108 9.92 3.47 -4.79
N PHE A 109 8.64 3.37 -5.14
CA PHE A 109 8.19 2.78 -6.40
C PHE A 109 8.69 3.57 -7.62
N LEU A 110 8.60 4.91 -7.57
CA LEU A 110 9.15 5.80 -8.61
C LEU A 110 10.64 5.53 -8.83
N TYR A 111 11.40 5.42 -7.74
CA TYR A 111 12.83 5.08 -7.78
C TYR A 111 13.09 3.71 -8.41
N ASN A 112 12.34 2.69 -7.98
CA ASN A 112 12.54 1.30 -8.41
C ASN A 112 12.11 1.03 -9.85
N LYS A 113 11.01 1.65 -10.30
CA LYS A 113 10.30 1.24 -11.52
C LYS A 113 10.34 2.25 -12.65
N LEU A 114 10.42 3.55 -12.35
CA LEU A 114 10.36 4.58 -13.38
C LEU A 114 11.73 5.19 -13.65
N LYS A 115 12.42 5.67 -12.61
CA LYS A 115 13.72 6.32 -12.74
C LYS A 115 14.46 6.26 -11.41
N LYS A 116 15.72 5.81 -11.43
CA LYS A 116 16.62 5.84 -10.27
C LYS A 116 17.10 7.27 -9.95
N ASP A 117 16.17 8.17 -9.71
CA ASP A 117 16.43 9.55 -9.32
C ASP A 117 16.72 9.63 -7.81
N PRO A 118 17.93 10.04 -7.38
CA PRO A 118 18.28 10.10 -5.96
C PRO A 118 17.29 10.94 -5.13
N LYS A 119 16.63 11.94 -5.74
CA LYS A 119 15.63 12.76 -5.07
C LYS A 119 14.45 11.93 -4.56
N TYR A 120 13.99 10.94 -5.33
CA TYR A 120 12.89 10.08 -4.89
C TYR A 120 13.28 9.23 -3.68
N LEU A 121 14.50 8.69 -3.68
CA LEU A 121 15.01 7.92 -2.55
C LEU A 121 15.19 8.79 -1.31
N GLU A 122 15.67 10.02 -1.46
CA GLU A 122 15.80 10.99 -0.37
C GLU A 122 14.43 11.34 0.25
N ILE A 123 13.43 11.64 -0.58
CA ILE A 123 12.07 11.97 -0.12
C ILE A 123 11.48 10.82 0.69
N ALA A 124 11.56 9.59 0.16
CA ALA A 124 11.08 8.40 0.87
C ALA A 124 11.85 8.19 2.17
N GLY A 125 13.19 8.32 2.15
CA GLY A 125 14.04 8.14 3.33
C GLY A 125 13.73 9.12 4.46
N LYS A 126 13.53 10.41 4.13
CA LYS A 126 13.14 11.42 5.13
C LYS A 126 11.79 11.11 5.78
N SER A 127 10.82 10.57 5.04
CA SER A 127 9.54 10.13 5.61
C SER A 127 9.69 8.86 6.44
N VAL A 128 10.55 7.90 6.04
CA VAL A 128 10.90 6.73 6.85
C VAL A 128 11.50 7.14 8.20
N GLU A 129 12.47 8.05 8.19
CA GLU A 129 13.06 8.60 9.42
C GLU A 129 12.01 9.29 10.29
N PHE A 130 11.13 10.10 9.67
CA PHE A 130 10.04 10.80 10.35
C PHE A 130 9.10 9.84 11.10
N VAL A 131 8.65 8.76 10.46
CA VAL A 131 7.72 7.81 11.09
C VAL A 131 8.41 6.91 12.11
N LEU A 132 9.61 6.41 11.81
CA LEU A 132 10.31 5.46 12.70
C LEU A 132 10.84 6.14 13.97
N LYS A 133 11.10 7.45 13.94
CA LYS A 133 11.40 8.23 15.15
C LYS A 133 10.30 8.11 16.22
N ASN A 134 9.06 7.86 15.81
CA ASN A 134 7.90 7.71 16.66
C ASN A 134 7.42 6.25 16.77
N GLU A 135 8.34 5.29 16.60
CA GLU A 135 7.99 3.87 16.70
C GLU A 135 7.38 3.54 18.07
N PRO A 136 6.13 3.05 18.11
CA PRO A 136 5.46 2.67 19.34
C PRO A 136 6.05 1.38 19.92
N THR A 137 6.05 1.27 21.24
CA THR A 137 6.54 0.07 21.93
C THR A 137 5.46 -1.01 22.05
N GLY A 138 5.88 -2.27 22.07
CA GLY A 138 5.00 -3.42 22.31
C GLY A 138 3.90 -3.58 21.24
N ASN A 139 2.65 -3.70 21.69
CA ASN A 139 1.48 -3.89 20.81
C ASN A 139 0.74 -2.59 20.50
N SER A 140 1.36 -1.43 20.76
CA SER A 140 0.79 -0.13 20.43
C SER A 140 0.93 0.16 18.93
N LEU A 141 -0.04 0.90 18.38
CA LEU A 141 -0.07 1.35 17.00
C LEU A 141 0.54 2.75 16.89
N TRP A 142 0.96 3.14 15.68
CA TRP A 142 1.42 4.52 15.44
C TRP A 142 0.25 5.49 15.65
N PRO A 143 0.50 6.72 16.16
CA PRO A 143 -0.52 7.75 16.23
C PRO A 143 -1.04 8.05 14.82
N GLU A 144 -2.29 8.52 14.71
CA GLU A 144 -2.86 8.88 13.42
C GLU A 144 -2.17 10.11 12.85
N THR A 145 -1.99 11.14 13.68
CA THR A 145 -1.42 12.41 13.26
C THR A 145 -0.22 12.84 14.09
N PHE A 146 0.64 13.60 13.43
CA PHE A 146 1.84 14.22 13.97
C PHE A 146 1.79 15.73 13.71
N SER A 147 2.49 16.49 14.56
CA SER A 147 2.89 17.85 14.21
C SER A 147 3.83 17.82 13.00
N ARG A 148 4.10 18.99 12.43
CA ARG A 148 5.05 19.11 11.32
C ARG A 148 6.43 18.56 11.67
N GLU A 149 6.88 18.75 12.91
CA GLU A 149 8.18 18.31 13.43
C GLU A 149 8.20 16.83 13.86
N GLY A 150 7.04 16.15 13.80
CA GLY A 150 6.92 14.74 14.13
C GLY A 150 6.51 14.46 15.57
N LYS A 151 5.94 15.42 16.30
CA LYS A 151 5.37 15.13 17.63
C LYS A 151 4.01 14.43 17.48
N PRO A 152 3.76 13.27 18.12
CA PRO A 152 2.44 12.63 18.15
C PRO A 152 1.35 13.59 18.67
N LEU A 153 0.20 13.64 18.01
CA LEU A 153 -0.91 14.52 18.40
C LEU A 153 -2.15 13.78 18.91
N ASP A 154 -2.28 12.50 18.57
CA ASP A 154 -3.43 11.66 18.91
C ASP A 154 -3.00 10.20 19.13
N LYS A 155 -3.97 9.32 19.36
CA LYS A 155 -3.80 7.86 19.42
C LYS A 155 -4.32 7.24 18.12
N ALA A 156 -3.87 6.03 17.82
CA ALA A 156 -4.42 5.25 16.71
C ALA A 156 -5.90 4.93 16.91
N SER A 157 -6.77 5.12 15.90
CA SER A 157 -8.12 4.53 15.91
C SER A 157 -8.19 3.14 15.27
N ALA A 158 -7.23 2.78 14.42
CA ALA A 158 -7.21 1.55 13.64
C ALA A 158 -5.81 1.18 13.16
N ILE A 159 -5.62 -0.07 12.72
CA ILE A 159 -4.33 -0.59 12.23
C ILE A 159 -3.87 0.00 10.88
N TYR A 160 -4.67 0.83 10.22
CA TYR A 160 -4.40 1.27 8.86
C TYR A 160 -3.11 2.09 8.74
N GLY A 161 -2.81 2.97 9.70
CA GLY A 161 -1.56 3.73 9.72
C GLY A 161 -0.35 2.81 9.65
N ASP A 162 -0.29 1.84 10.56
CA ASP A 162 0.74 0.79 10.60
C ASP A 162 0.81 -0.04 9.32
N LEU A 163 -0.33 -0.43 8.73
CA LEU A 163 -0.35 -1.19 7.47
C LEU A 163 0.25 -0.39 6.30
N PHE A 164 -0.05 0.91 6.19
CA PHE A 164 0.55 1.75 5.16
C PHE A 164 2.04 1.99 5.41
N ILE A 165 2.46 2.17 6.67
CA ILE A 165 3.88 2.27 7.02
C ILE A 165 4.61 0.98 6.63
N ALA A 166 4.06 -0.20 6.97
CA ALA A 166 4.64 -1.48 6.58
C ALA A 166 4.75 -1.64 5.05
N SER A 167 3.71 -1.22 4.32
CA SER A 167 3.72 -1.22 2.85
C SER A 167 4.83 -0.31 2.29
N GLY A 168 4.96 0.91 2.85
CA GLY A 168 6.03 1.84 2.49
C GLY A 168 7.41 1.25 2.73
N LEU A 169 7.66 0.72 3.93
CA LEU A 169 8.94 0.11 4.30
C LEU A 169 9.30 -1.10 3.42
N CYS A 170 8.31 -1.90 3.02
CA CYS A 170 8.51 -3.00 2.07
C CYS A 170 9.09 -2.49 0.75
N GLU A 171 8.49 -1.47 0.15
CA GLU A 171 8.98 -0.94 -1.13
C GLU A 171 10.28 -0.14 -0.98
N TYR A 172 10.44 0.57 0.14
CA TYR A 172 11.65 1.31 0.47
C TYR A 172 12.85 0.39 0.69
N SER A 173 12.68 -0.78 1.31
CA SER A 173 13.75 -1.76 1.49
C SER A 173 14.43 -2.14 0.18
N LYS A 174 13.64 -2.30 -0.90
CA LYS A 174 14.14 -2.57 -2.25
C LYS A 174 14.84 -1.36 -2.86
N ALA A 175 14.31 -0.16 -2.61
CA ALA A 175 14.85 1.08 -3.15
C ALA A 175 16.18 1.48 -2.51
N SER A 176 16.30 1.34 -1.19
CA SER A 176 17.53 1.63 -0.44
C SER A 176 18.53 0.48 -0.48
N GLY A 177 18.08 -0.76 -0.68
CA GLY A 177 18.91 -1.96 -0.55
C GLY A 177 19.18 -2.36 0.90
N GLU A 178 18.39 -1.83 1.85
CA GLU A 178 18.56 -2.09 3.28
C GLU A 178 17.48 -3.06 3.82
N ASP A 179 17.88 -4.31 4.04
CA ASP A 179 16.99 -5.40 4.49
C ASP A 179 16.31 -5.13 5.85
N LYS A 180 16.91 -4.29 6.70
CA LYS A 180 16.33 -3.92 8.00
C LYS A 180 14.90 -3.36 7.88
N TYR A 181 14.58 -2.66 6.78
CA TYR A 181 13.23 -2.13 6.57
C TYR A 181 12.24 -3.21 6.13
N TRP A 182 12.70 -4.26 5.45
CA TRP A 182 11.88 -5.43 5.16
C TRP A 182 11.55 -6.21 6.43
N ASP A 183 12.52 -6.38 7.32
CA ASP A 183 12.29 -6.99 8.62
C ASP A 183 11.30 -6.20 9.46
N LYS A 184 11.47 -4.88 9.53
CA LYS A 184 10.52 -3.98 10.20
C LYS A 184 9.12 -4.06 9.60
N ALA A 185 8.98 -4.09 8.28
CA ALA A 185 7.68 -4.23 7.62
C ALA A 185 6.96 -5.53 8.04
N LYS A 186 7.68 -6.66 8.10
CA LYS A 186 7.13 -7.94 8.57
C LYS A 186 6.70 -7.88 10.04
N GLU A 187 7.52 -7.27 10.90
CA GLU A 187 7.20 -7.09 12.32
C GLU A 187 5.89 -6.31 12.49
N ILE A 188 5.76 -5.18 11.80
CA ILE A 188 4.54 -4.35 11.83
C ILE A 188 3.34 -5.13 11.32
N LEU A 189 3.48 -5.87 10.20
CA LEU A 189 2.38 -6.66 9.65
C LEU A 189 1.92 -7.75 10.62
N ILE A 190 2.85 -8.47 11.24
CA ILE A 190 2.55 -9.50 12.25
C ILE A 190 1.86 -8.87 13.47
N LYS A 191 2.32 -7.70 13.92
CA LYS A 191 1.66 -6.92 15.00
C LYS A 191 0.22 -6.57 14.62
N CYS A 192 -0.02 -6.05 13.41
CA CYS A 192 -1.35 -5.72 12.92
C CYS A 192 -2.27 -6.95 12.86
N VAL A 193 -1.76 -8.10 12.40
CA VAL A 193 -2.52 -9.37 12.40
C VAL A 193 -2.88 -9.82 13.81
N LYS A 194 -1.98 -9.67 14.79
CA LYS A 194 -2.26 -9.98 16.20
C LYS A 194 -3.38 -9.09 16.75
N ILE A 195 -3.33 -7.78 16.47
CA ILE A 195 -4.34 -6.80 16.91
C ILE A 195 -5.69 -7.08 16.25
N TYR A 196 -5.71 -7.31 14.94
CA TYR A 196 -6.93 -7.62 14.19
C TYR A 196 -7.65 -8.90 14.66
N ASN A 197 -6.88 -9.89 15.11
CA ASN A 197 -7.42 -11.15 15.60
C ASN A 197 -7.99 -11.09 17.03
N LYS A 198 -7.81 -9.98 17.76
CA LYS A 198 -8.42 -9.87 19.09
C LYS A 198 -9.95 -9.85 18.97
N SER A 199 -10.63 -10.46 19.95
CA SER A 199 -12.09 -10.58 19.94
C SER A 199 -12.82 -9.24 20.05
N ASP A 200 -12.15 -8.23 20.63
CA ASP A 200 -12.61 -6.86 20.86
C ASP A 200 -12.16 -5.89 19.75
N TYR A 201 -11.63 -6.40 18.64
CA TYR A 201 -11.16 -5.54 17.54
C TYR A 201 -12.35 -4.84 16.81
N GLY A 202 -12.49 -3.54 17.08
CA GLY A 202 -13.33 -2.56 16.38
C GLY A 202 -12.55 -1.26 16.11
N TYR A 203 -13.22 -0.21 15.63
CA TYR A 203 -12.60 1.12 15.64
C TYR A 203 -12.39 1.50 17.11
N ILE A 204 -11.15 1.86 17.48
CA ILE A 204 -10.74 2.12 18.88
C ILE A 204 -11.50 3.32 19.48
N GLN A 205 -12.27 4.07 18.67
CA GLN A 205 -13.16 5.15 19.11
C GLN A 205 -14.39 4.66 19.90
N ASP A 206 -14.70 3.36 19.92
CA ASP A 206 -15.86 2.80 20.63
C ASP A 206 -15.57 2.34 22.08
N ILE A 207 -14.37 2.59 22.63
CA ILE A 207 -13.94 2.04 23.93
C ILE A 207 -13.99 3.04 25.11
N GLU A 208 -14.31 4.32 24.90
CA GLU A 208 -14.51 5.28 26.00
C GLU A 208 -15.82 6.06 25.84
N HIS A 209 -16.87 5.61 26.53
CA HIS A 209 -17.96 6.42 27.10
C HIS A 209 -18.20 5.95 28.54
#